data_AF-A0A955YCT2-F1
#
_entry.id   AF-A0A955YCT2-F1
#
_cell.length_a   1.000
_cell.length_b   1.000
_cell.length_c   1.000
_cell.angle_alpha   90.00
_cell.angle_beta   90.00
_cell.angle_gamma   90.00
#
_symmetry.space_group_name_H-M   'P 1'
#
loop_
_entity.id
_entity.type
_entity.pdbx_description
1 polymer ?
#
loop_
_entity_poly.entity_id
_entity_poly.type
_entity_poly.pdbx_seq_one_letter_code
_entity_poly.pdbx_strand_id
1 'polypeptide(L)'
;TDVIGRFAFESEGLCDAKMDSDGVVTYWYPSRVNAGVAVTPVDRLRLELMGGWVGWSKFTDYAIETSNVVSQNTEVSEDTAKLLEQHRSWARDNNDTFWLGLDGKVDVHDLVLVGARALFDHHAVPDSALSPNNYDADDLQTGVLVALRPIPELEIGLSYNHHFVFA
;
A
#
# COMPACT_ATOMS: atom_id res chain seq x y z
N THR A 1 -6.64 -19.28 7.68
CA THR A 1 -5.60 -20.00 8.43
C THR A 1 -5.47 -21.36 7.78
N ASP A 2 -4.32 -21.67 7.16
CA ASP A 2 -4.11 -22.95 6.47
C ASP A 2 -3.97 -24.08 7.49
N VAL A 3 -5.06 -24.81 7.70
CA VAL A 3 -5.12 -25.94 8.65
C VAL A 3 -4.31 -27.13 8.15
N ILE A 4 -4.21 -27.31 6.83
CA ILE A 4 -3.51 -28.45 6.22
C ILE A 4 -2.00 -28.26 6.32
N GLY A 5 -1.52 -27.04 6.04
CA GLY A 5 -0.12 -26.69 6.27
C GLY A 5 0.29 -26.91 7.73
N ARG A 6 -0.53 -26.47 8.68
CA ARG A 6 -0.24 -26.64 10.12
C ARG A 6 -0.07 -28.10 10.52
N PHE A 7 -0.94 -29.02 10.08
CA PHE A 7 -0.81 -30.44 10.44
C PHE A 7 0.48 -31.08 9.91
N ALA A 8 0.90 -30.72 8.69
CA ALA A 8 2.16 -31.20 8.12
C ALA A 8 3.39 -30.64 8.87
N PHE A 9 3.32 -29.40 9.36
CA PHE A 9 4.40 -28.81 10.16
C PHE A 9 4.41 -29.35 11.61
N GLU A 10 3.25 -29.67 12.18
CA GLU A 10 3.13 -30.20 13.54
C GLU A 10 3.70 -31.62 13.65
N SER A 11 3.49 -32.47 12.64
CA SER A 11 4.10 -33.82 12.58
C SER A 11 5.62 -33.81 12.49
N GLU A 12 6.21 -32.72 11.99
CA GLU A 12 7.65 -32.53 11.87
C GLU A 12 8.25 -31.74 13.06
N GLY A 13 7.46 -31.48 14.11
CA GLY A 13 7.91 -30.78 15.32
C GLY A 13 8.15 -29.27 15.14
N LEU A 14 7.65 -28.68 14.05
CA LEU A 14 7.96 -27.30 13.66
C LEU A 14 7.05 -26.26 14.30
N CYS A 15 5.90 -26.65 14.86
CA CYS A 15 4.93 -25.71 15.41
C CYS A 15 5.36 -25.07 16.74
N ASP A 16 6.25 -25.70 17.50
CA ASP A 16 6.79 -25.20 18.78
C ASP A 16 8.31 -24.98 18.75
N ALA A 17 8.94 -25.18 17.60
CA ALA A 17 10.38 -24.97 17.43
C ALA A 17 10.71 -23.49 17.33
N LYS A 18 11.74 -23.05 18.08
CA LYS A 18 12.38 -21.76 17.87
C LYS A 18 13.59 -21.98 16.99
N MET A 19 13.67 -21.27 15.86
CA MET A 19 14.76 -21.40 14.90
C MET A 19 15.33 -20.04 14.56
N ASP A 20 16.65 -20.01 14.43
CA ASP A 20 17.39 -18.85 13.93
C ASP A 20 17.69 -19.04 12.44
N SER A 21 17.50 -18.00 11.63
CA SER A 21 17.84 -18.03 10.21
C SER A 21 18.07 -16.61 9.69
N ASP A 22 18.79 -16.51 8.57
CA ASP A 22 18.94 -15.25 7.86
C ASP A 22 17.84 -15.12 6.81
N GLY A 23 17.05 -14.04 6.89
CA GLY A 23 15.98 -13.73 5.95
C GLY A 23 16.31 -12.51 5.10
N VAL A 24 16.26 -12.66 3.77
CA VAL A 24 16.35 -11.56 2.81
C VAL A 24 15.01 -11.43 2.10
N VAL A 25 14.46 -10.23 2.07
CA VAL A 25 13.23 -9.92 1.33
C VAL A 25 13.55 -8.84 0.31
N THR A 26 13.53 -9.21 -0.98
CA THR A 26 13.75 -8.28 -2.09
C THR A 26 12.44 -7.98 -2.80
N TYR A 27 12.21 -6.71 -3.10
CA TYR A 27 11.00 -6.26 -3.80
C TYR A 27 11.28 -5.00 -4.60
N TRP A 28 10.49 -4.77 -5.65
CA TRP A 28 10.59 -3.60 -6.51
C TRP A 28 9.52 -2.58 -6.17
N TYR A 29 9.75 -1.29 -6.41
CA TYR A 29 8.68 -0.30 -6.30
C TYR A 29 7.99 -0.12 -7.65
N PRO A 30 6.66 0.11 -7.69
CA PRO A 30 5.98 0.39 -8.94
C PRO A 30 6.48 1.71 -9.53
N SER A 31 6.54 1.76 -10.86
CA SER A 31 6.76 3.03 -11.57
C SER A 31 5.53 3.92 -11.45
N ARG A 32 5.69 5.24 -11.46
CA ARG A 32 4.56 6.19 -11.36
C ARG A 32 4.73 7.33 -12.34
N VAL A 33 3.62 7.73 -12.96
CA VAL A 33 3.51 8.96 -13.75
C VAL A 33 2.31 9.73 -13.24
N ASN A 34 2.52 10.97 -12.78
CA ASN A 34 1.47 11.82 -12.27
C ASN A 34 1.37 13.09 -13.13
N ALA A 35 0.16 13.58 -13.32
CA ALA A 35 -0.12 14.83 -14.00
C ALA A 35 -1.27 15.57 -13.31
N GLY A 36 -1.31 16.88 -13.48
CA GLY A 36 -2.39 17.69 -12.94
C GLY A 36 -2.45 19.08 -13.55
N VAL A 37 -3.62 19.70 -13.43
CA VAL A 37 -3.89 21.06 -13.86
C VAL A 37 -4.58 21.77 -12.71
N ALA A 38 -4.01 22.92 -12.34
CA ALA A 38 -4.61 23.83 -11.37
C ALA A 38 -5.06 25.11 -12.07
N VAL A 39 -6.25 25.58 -11.72
CA VAL A 39 -6.82 26.84 -12.22
C VAL A 39 -7.32 27.68 -11.05
N THR A 40 -7.18 29.00 -11.19
CA THR A 40 -7.67 29.98 -10.22
C THR A 40 -8.71 30.85 -10.93
N PRO A 41 -9.96 30.38 -11.09
CA PRO A 41 -10.98 31.10 -11.86
C PRO A 41 -11.34 32.46 -11.26
N VAL A 42 -11.16 32.63 -9.95
CA VAL A 42 -11.24 33.90 -9.23
C VAL A 42 -10.15 33.92 -8.16
N ASP A 43 -9.72 35.11 -7.73
CA ASP A 43 -8.56 35.31 -6.85
C ASP A 43 -8.56 34.46 -5.56
N ARG A 44 -9.74 34.06 -5.08
CA ARG A 44 -9.92 33.32 -3.83
C ARG A 44 -10.22 31.83 -4.01
N LEU A 45 -10.34 31.32 -5.23
CA LEU A 45 -10.70 29.93 -5.48
C LEU A 45 -9.65 29.26 -6.35
N ARG A 46 -9.03 28.20 -5.84
CA ARG A 46 -8.17 27.30 -6.61
C ARG A 46 -8.88 25.97 -6.78
N LEU A 47 -8.95 25.50 -8.02
CA LEU A 47 -9.41 24.16 -8.37
C LEU A 47 -8.25 23.40 -8.99
N GLU A 48 -8.13 22.11 -8.66
CA GLU A 48 -7.06 21.25 -9.16
C GLU A 48 -7.62 19.89 -9.53
N LEU A 49 -7.43 19.50 -10.79
CA LEU A 49 -7.67 18.14 -11.27
C LEU A 49 -6.30 17.47 -11.43
N MET A 50 -6.13 16.32 -10.81
CA MET A 50 -4.88 15.58 -10.79
C MET A 50 -5.14 14.10 -10.96
N GLY A 51 -4.15 13.36 -11.40
CA GLY A 51 -4.23 11.92 -11.45
C GLY A 51 -2.90 11.32 -11.82
N GLY A 52 -2.87 10.00 -11.84
CA GLY A 52 -1.66 9.29 -12.21
C GLY A 52 -1.91 7.85 -12.57
N TRP A 53 -0.94 7.30 -13.28
CA TRP A 53 -0.82 5.88 -13.54
C TRP A 53 0.24 5.30 -12.62
N VAL A 54 -0.02 4.09 -12.11
CA VAL A 54 0.89 3.34 -11.26
C VAL A 54 1.13 1.97 -11.88
N GLY A 55 2.38 1.73 -12.27
CA GLY A 55 2.85 0.53 -12.95
C GLY A 55 3.05 -0.65 -12.01
N TRP A 56 1.98 -1.09 -11.34
CA TRP A 56 2.00 -2.24 -10.44
C TRP A 56 2.18 -3.57 -11.17
N SER A 57 1.95 -3.65 -12.48
CA SER A 57 2.22 -4.88 -13.26
C SER A 57 3.69 -5.32 -13.25
N LYS A 58 4.61 -4.39 -12.98
CA LYS A 58 6.04 -4.71 -12.79
C LYS A 58 6.34 -5.29 -11.42
N PHE A 59 5.41 -5.12 -10.47
CA PHE A 59 5.49 -5.67 -9.13
C PHE A 59 4.86 -7.05 -9.10
N THR A 60 5.60 -8.04 -9.58
CA THR A 60 5.10 -9.42 -9.65
C THR A 60 5.31 -10.19 -8.35
N ASP A 61 6.29 -9.81 -7.51
CA ASP A 61 6.68 -10.65 -6.37
C ASP A 61 7.55 -10.02 -5.28
N TYR A 62 7.54 -10.66 -4.10
CA TYR A 62 8.60 -10.60 -3.09
C TYR A 62 9.50 -11.82 -3.26
N ALA A 63 10.79 -11.60 -3.51
CA ALA A 63 11.77 -12.66 -3.39
C ALA A 63 12.14 -12.81 -1.92
N ILE A 64 11.57 -13.81 -1.25
CA ILE A 64 11.92 -14.19 0.13
C ILE A 64 12.92 -15.33 0.07
N GLU A 65 14.13 -15.07 0.53
CA GLU A 65 15.19 -16.05 0.67
C GLU A 65 15.47 -16.25 2.16
N THR A 66 15.29 -17.48 2.64
CA THR A 66 15.71 -17.89 3.98
C THR A 66 16.93 -18.80 3.82
N SER A 67 17.99 -18.52 4.57
CA SER A 67 19.26 -19.24 4.48
C SER A 67 19.84 -19.51 5.87
N ASN A 68 20.86 -20.38 5.91
CA ASN A 68 21.58 -20.76 7.13
C ASN A 68 20.72 -21.49 8.17
N VAL A 69 19.66 -22.19 7.75
CA VAL A 69 18.74 -22.86 8.68
C VAL A 69 19.44 -24.03 9.37
N VAL A 70 20.17 -24.86 8.64
CA VAL A 70 20.90 -26.02 9.20
C VAL A 70 22.12 -25.59 10.03
N SER A 71 22.84 -24.55 9.58
CA SER A 71 24.06 -24.11 10.26
C SER A 71 23.79 -23.40 11.58
N GLN A 72 22.59 -22.83 11.75
CA GLN A 72 22.17 -22.14 12.98
C GLN A 72 21.29 -23.03 13.90
N ASN A 73 20.77 -24.16 13.42
CA ASN A 73 19.89 -25.04 14.20
C ASN A 73 20.30 -26.51 14.06
N THR A 74 20.95 -27.08 15.09
CA THR A 74 21.46 -28.46 15.07
C THR A 74 20.38 -29.54 15.22
N GLU A 75 19.16 -29.15 15.57
CA GLU A 75 18.03 -30.07 15.81
C GLU A 75 17.12 -30.23 14.58
N VAL A 76 17.40 -29.51 13.50
CA VAL A 76 16.58 -29.50 12.29
C VAL A 76 17.14 -30.48 11.27
N SER A 77 16.30 -31.41 10.80
CA SER A 77 16.69 -32.34 9.74
C SER A 77 16.94 -31.57 8.42
N GLU A 78 17.83 -32.09 7.57
CA GLU A 78 18.08 -31.46 6.27
C GLU A 78 16.81 -31.34 5.41
N ASP A 79 15.89 -32.30 5.53
CA ASP A 79 14.64 -32.29 4.78
C ASP A 79 13.67 -31.22 5.31
N THR A 80 13.64 -31.00 6.63
CA THR A 80 12.91 -29.89 7.24
C THR A 80 13.51 -28.54 6.87
N ALA A 81 14.84 -28.41 6.85
CA ALA A 81 15.51 -27.20 6.41
C ALA A 81 15.19 -26.85 4.95
N LYS A 82 15.11 -27.85 4.05
CA LYS A 82 14.69 -27.65 2.66
C LYS A 82 13.25 -27.12 2.52
N LEU A 83 12.36 -27.39 3.48
CA LEU A 83 11.00 -26.83 3.50
C LEU A 83 10.99 -25.35 3.94
N LEU A 84 11.99 -24.95 4.72
CA LEU A 84 12.14 -23.59 5.27
C LEU A 84 12.97 -22.68 4.34
N GLU A 85 13.99 -23.21 3.67
CA GLU A 85 14.84 -22.50 2.70
C GLU A 85 14.21 -22.37 1.31
N GLN A 86 12.90 -22.62 1.18
CA GLN A 86 12.20 -22.47 -0.08
C GLN A 86 12.15 -21.01 -0.50
N HIS A 87 12.55 -20.74 -1.75
CA HIS A 87 12.22 -19.48 -2.39
C HIS A 87 10.69 -19.39 -2.52
N ARG A 88 10.10 -18.49 -1.75
CA ARG A 88 8.65 -18.25 -1.80
C ARG A 88 8.37 -17.05 -2.67
N SER A 89 7.72 -17.33 -3.78
CA SER A 89 7.05 -16.37 -4.64
C SER A 89 5.64 -16.14 -4.12
N TRP A 90 5.39 -14.96 -3.55
CA TRP A 90 4.04 -14.50 -3.26
C TRP A 90 3.53 -13.70 -4.44
N ALA A 91 3.26 -14.42 -5.52
CA ALA A 91 2.80 -13.86 -6.77
C ALA A 91 1.54 -13.02 -6.54
N ARG A 92 1.69 -11.70 -6.63
CA ARG A 92 0.57 -10.79 -6.78
C ARG A 92 0.39 -10.61 -8.27
N ASP A 93 -0.75 -11.05 -8.80
CA ASP A 93 -1.16 -10.83 -10.21
C ASP A 93 -1.57 -9.37 -10.41
N ASN A 94 -0.71 -8.44 -9.97
CA ASN A 94 -1.02 -7.03 -9.95
C ASN A 94 -1.17 -6.50 -11.38
N ASN A 95 -2.21 -5.74 -11.59
CA ASN A 95 -2.43 -4.96 -12.80
C ASN A 95 -1.98 -3.52 -12.57
N ASP A 96 -1.58 -2.87 -13.66
CA ASP A 96 -1.41 -1.43 -13.64
C ASP A 96 -2.73 -0.76 -13.24
N THR A 97 -2.61 0.29 -12.42
CA THR A 97 -3.78 1.02 -11.94
C THR A 97 -3.64 2.52 -12.18
N PHE A 98 -4.68 3.25 -11.82
CA PHE A 98 -4.71 4.70 -11.86
C PHE A 98 -5.43 5.26 -10.65
N TRP A 99 -5.14 6.52 -10.38
CA TRP A 99 -5.90 7.33 -9.44
C TRP A 99 -6.26 8.67 -10.09
N LEU A 100 -7.38 9.24 -9.67
CA LEU A 100 -7.88 10.53 -10.12
C LEU A 100 -8.35 11.34 -8.91
N GLY A 101 -7.99 12.61 -8.83
CA GLY A 101 -8.36 13.50 -7.75
C GLY A 101 -8.85 14.85 -8.24
N LEU A 102 -9.86 15.38 -7.57
CA LEU A 102 -10.33 16.76 -7.67
C LEU A 102 -10.17 17.42 -6.31
N ASP A 103 -9.44 18.53 -6.25
CA ASP A 103 -9.24 19.36 -5.07
C ASP A 103 -9.76 20.78 -5.35
N GLY A 104 -10.44 21.36 -4.37
CA GLY A 104 -10.88 22.74 -4.40
C GLY A 104 -10.54 23.42 -3.08
N LYS A 105 -9.91 24.59 -3.15
CA LYS A 105 -9.58 25.42 -1.99
C LYS A 105 -10.06 26.83 -2.18
N VAL A 106 -10.70 27.38 -1.16
CA VAL A 106 -11.23 28.73 -1.14
C VAL A 106 -10.71 29.52 0.05
N ASP A 107 -10.18 30.70 -0.21
CA ASP A 107 -9.87 31.69 0.80
C ASP A 107 -11.18 32.38 1.21
N VAL A 108 -11.75 31.95 2.34
CA VAL A 108 -12.97 32.55 2.89
C VAL A 108 -12.65 33.99 3.33
N HIS A 109 -11.52 34.14 4.01
CA HIS A 109 -10.91 35.39 4.46
C HIS A 109 -9.39 35.26 4.40
N ASP A 110 -8.66 36.37 4.55
CA ASP A 110 -7.19 36.36 4.52
C ASP A 110 -6.58 35.45 5.61
N LEU A 111 -7.33 35.22 6.71
CA LEU A 111 -6.96 34.34 7.81
C LEU A 111 -7.40 32.88 7.61
N VAL A 112 -8.38 32.59 6.77
CA VAL A 112 -9.06 31.27 6.74
C VAL A 112 -9.18 30.74 5.33
N LEU A 113 -8.58 29.57 5.10
CA LEU A 113 -8.78 28.75 3.91
C LEU A 113 -9.63 27.53 4.26
N VAL A 114 -10.56 27.20 3.39
CA VAL A 114 -11.31 25.94 3.43
C VAL A 114 -11.04 25.17 2.15
N GLY A 115 -10.91 23.85 2.25
CA GLY A 115 -10.75 22.98 1.09
C GLY A 115 -11.61 21.74 1.17
N ALA A 116 -11.87 21.15 0.01
CA ALA A 116 -12.48 19.84 -0.11
C ALA A 116 -11.81 19.06 -1.24
N ARG A 117 -11.75 17.74 -1.10
CA ARG A 117 -11.24 16.86 -2.15
C ARG A 117 -12.11 15.63 -2.34
N ALA A 118 -12.11 15.11 -3.56
CA ALA A 118 -12.51 13.74 -3.87
C ALA A 118 -11.34 13.08 -4.61
N LEU A 119 -10.98 11.86 -4.24
CA LEU A 119 -9.96 11.06 -4.89
C LEU A 119 -10.48 9.65 -5.08
N PHE A 120 -10.39 9.14 -6.30
CA PHE A 120 -10.67 7.76 -6.62
C PHE A 120 -9.34 7.05 -6.93
N ASP A 121 -9.10 5.91 -6.29
CA ASP A 121 -7.96 5.02 -6.54
C ASP A 121 -8.51 3.65 -6.93
N HIS A 122 -8.13 3.17 -8.11
CA HIS A 122 -8.54 1.84 -8.56
C HIS A 122 -7.58 0.80 -7.99
N HIS A 123 -8.08 -0.37 -7.62
CA HIS A 123 -7.21 -1.42 -7.09
C HIS A 123 -6.25 -1.99 -8.15
N ALA A 124 -5.09 -2.46 -7.70
CA ALA A 124 -4.12 -3.15 -8.54
C ALA A 124 -4.31 -4.68 -8.52
N VAL A 125 -4.79 -5.24 -7.41
CA VAL A 125 -4.95 -6.71 -7.27
C VAL A 125 -6.29 -7.17 -7.85
N PRO A 126 -6.34 -7.94 -8.95
CA PRO A 126 -7.59 -8.44 -9.50
C PRO A 126 -8.28 -9.39 -8.51
N ASP A 127 -9.62 -9.41 -8.52
CA ASP A 127 -10.44 -10.24 -7.65
C ASP A 127 -10.04 -11.72 -7.63
N SER A 128 -9.60 -12.25 -8.78
CA SER A 128 -9.14 -13.64 -8.91
C SER A 128 -7.88 -13.96 -8.11
N ALA A 129 -7.09 -12.94 -7.76
CA ALA A 129 -5.85 -13.04 -6.99
C ALA A 129 -5.96 -12.39 -5.59
N LEU A 130 -7.15 -11.93 -5.21
CA LEU A 130 -7.39 -11.29 -3.92
C LEU A 130 -7.29 -12.32 -2.78
N SER A 131 -6.58 -11.94 -1.73
CA SER A 131 -6.46 -12.71 -0.49
C SER A 131 -6.39 -11.77 0.71
N PRO A 132 -6.60 -12.26 1.94
CA PRO A 132 -6.48 -11.44 3.15
C PRO A 132 -5.12 -10.75 3.30
N ASN A 133 -4.07 -11.27 2.67
CA ASN A 133 -2.73 -10.74 2.80
C ASN A 133 -2.34 -9.70 1.73
N ASN A 134 -3.15 -9.57 0.68
CA ASN A 134 -3.00 -8.58 -0.39
C ASN A 134 -4.34 -7.92 -0.66
N TYR A 135 -5.14 -7.69 0.39
CA TYR A 135 -6.41 -7.00 0.24
C TYR A 135 -6.17 -5.62 -0.36
N ASP A 136 -6.85 -5.40 -1.47
CA ASP A 136 -6.81 -4.20 -2.29
C ASP A 136 -8.22 -4.07 -2.90
N ALA A 137 -8.70 -2.85 -2.99
CA ALA A 137 -10.08 -2.56 -3.37
C ALA A 137 -10.16 -1.12 -3.87
N ASP A 138 -11.15 -0.83 -4.71
CA ASP A 138 -11.38 0.54 -5.16
C ASP A 138 -11.69 1.41 -3.95
N ASP A 139 -11.03 2.56 -3.87
CA ASP A 139 -11.17 3.51 -2.77
C ASP A 139 -11.59 4.87 -3.31
N LEU A 140 -12.78 5.31 -2.88
CA LEU A 140 -13.19 6.70 -3.01
C LEU A 140 -12.92 7.42 -1.69
N GLN A 141 -11.98 8.35 -1.72
CA GLN A 141 -11.65 9.22 -0.62
C GLN A 141 -12.36 10.55 -0.78
N THR A 142 -13.06 10.99 0.26
CA THR A 142 -13.57 12.37 0.33
C THR A 142 -12.94 13.06 1.51
N GLY A 143 -12.58 14.34 1.35
CA GLY A 143 -11.84 15.05 2.37
C GLY A 143 -12.25 16.49 2.48
N VAL A 144 -12.04 17.05 3.67
CA VAL A 144 -12.18 18.48 3.96
C VAL A 144 -10.92 18.99 4.66
N LEU A 145 -10.63 20.27 4.45
CA LEU A 145 -9.50 20.98 5.02
C LEU A 145 -10.01 22.31 5.58
N VAL A 146 -9.52 22.70 6.75
CA VAL A 146 -9.60 24.07 7.25
C VAL A 146 -8.19 24.48 7.64
N ALA A 147 -7.74 25.63 7.16
CA ALA A 147 -6.43 26.17 7.48
C ALA A 147 -6.52 27.62 7.96
N LEU A 148 -5.71 27.94 8.97
CA LEU A 148 -5.58 29.27 9.55
C LEU A 148 -4.23 29.89 9.19
N ARG A 149 -4.24 31.15 8.77
CA ARG A 149 -3.06 31.94 8.41
C ARG A 149 -2.91 33.18 9.29
N PRO A 150 -2.47 33.03 10.55
CA PRO A 150 -2.38 34.16 11.48
C PRO A 150 -1.39 35.24 11.00
N ILE A 151 -0.38 34.83 10.22
CA ILE A 151 0.56 35.70 9.49
C ILE A 151 0.81 35.09 8.10
N PRO A 152 1.24 35.87 7.09
CA PRO A 152 1.42 35.39 5.71
C PRO A 152 2.36 34.20 5.55
N GLU A 153 3.31 34.01 6.46
CA GLU A 153 4.35 32.98 6.41
C GLU A 153 3.95 31.67 7.12
N LEU A 154 2.83 31.66 7.86
CA LEU A 154 2.40 30.52 8.67
C LEU A 154 1.00 30.07 8.28
N GLU A 155 0.86 28.82 7.85
CA GLU A 155 -0.42 28.14 7.64
C GLU A 155 -0.54 26.94 8.59
N ILE A 156 -1.62 26.88 9.37
CA ILE A 156 -1.94 25.78 10.28
C ILE A 156 -3.19 25.08 9.77
N GLY A 157 -3.04 23.89 9.21
CA GLY A 157 -4.13 23.11 8.62
C GLY A 157 -4.60 21.96 9.51
N LEU A 158 -5.92 21.75 9.54
CA LEU A 158 -6.57 20.53 10.00
C LEU A 158 -7.34 19.93 8.83
N SER A 159 -7.11 18.65 8.54
CA SER A 159 -7.83 17.93 7.50
C SER A 159 -8.44 16.64 8.03
N TYR A 160 -9.55 16.25 7.41
CA TYR A 160 -10.23 14.98 7.65
C TYR A 160 -10.47 14.31 6.30
N ASN A 161 -10.16 13.02 6.19
CA ASN A 161 -10.48 12.20 5.03
C ASN A 161 -11.33 11.00 5.47
N HIS A 162 -12.34 10.69 4.67
CA HIS A 162 -13.16 9.51 4.80
C HIS A 162 -12.95 8.62 3.57
N HIS A 163 -12.70 7.33 3.81
CA HIS A 163 -12.44 6.33 2.80
C HIS A 163 -13.67 5.45 2.61
N PHE A 164 -14.18 5.41 1.38
CA PHE A 164 -15.24 4.49 0.96
C PHE A 164 -14.58 3.38 0.15
N VAL A 165 -14.39 2.22 0.77
CA VAL A 165 -13.76 1.06 0.13
C VAL A 165 -14.85 0.14 -0.44
N PHE A 166 -14.71 -0.26 -1.71
CA PHE A 166 -15.65 -1.17 -2.38
C PHE A 166 -14.92 -2.15 -3.30
N ALA A 167 -15.48 -3.36 -3.36
CA ALA A 167 -15.03 -4.47 -4.19
C ALA A 167 -16.14 -4.85 -5.16
#